data_AF-A0A7Y0GC47-F1
#
_entry.id   AF-A0A7Y0GC47-F1
#
_cell.length_a   1.000
_cell.length_b   1.000
_cell.length_c   1.000
_cell.angle_alpha   90.00
_cell.angle_beta   90.00
_cell.angle_gamma   90.00
#
_symmetry.space_group_name_H-M   'P 1'
#
loop_
_entity.id
_entity.type
_entity.pdbx_description
1 polymer ?
#
loop_
_entity_poly.entity_id
_entity_poly.type
_entity_poly.pdbx_seq_one_letter_code
_entity_poly.pdbx_strand_id
1 'polypeptide(L)'
;MMILLATLMLGAEVPDAAPALTAVKTCNRAEIKTLISDEPHRRTEFAAAAYAEQRAIAQERATLLSTTPSGASGQATTTTALAQLDARQKLLDDARATEKSWRDLFDEVRADYLANCTTGKRNAEN
;
A
#
# COMPACT_ATOMS: atom_id res chain seq x y z
N MET A 1 28.08 14.89 10.12
CA MET A 1 27.01 15.15 9.13
C MET A 1 25.89 14.18 9.44
N MET A 2 24.82 14.65 10.06
CA MET A 2 23.69 13.82 10.49
C MET A 2 22.94 13.34 9.25
N ILE A 3 22.85 12.03 9.07
CA ILE A 3 21.93 11.42 8.11
C ILE A 3 20.54 11.70 8.67
N LEU A 4 19.84 12.70 8.11
CA LEU A 4 18.43 12.91 8.36
C LEU A 4 17.71 11.64 7.88
N LEU A 5 17.31 10.79 8.83
CA LEU A 5 16.32 9.76 8.61
C LEU A 5 14.99 10.46 8.29
N ALA A 6 14.76 10.74 7.01
CA ALA A 6 13.41 10.90 6.51
C ALA A 6 12.78 9.51 6.52
N THR A 7 12.26 9.09 7.68
CA THR A 7 11.24 8.06 7.74
C THR A 7 10.01 8.60 7.02
N LEU A 8 10.00 8.47 5.70
CA LEU A 8 8.77 8.42 4.93
C LEU A 8 8.03 7.19 5.45
N MET A 9 7.22 7.40 6.50
CA MET A 9 6.12 6.52 6.82
C MET A 9 5.37 6.32 5.51
N LEU A 10 5.35 5.09 4.99
CA LEU A 10 4.34 4.69 4.01
C LEU A 10 2.99 4.84 4.72
N GLY A 11 2.45 6.06 4.73
CA GLY A 11 1.11 6.39 5.19
C GLY A 11 0.05 5.98 4.17
N ALA A 12 0.30 4.90 3.42
CA ALA A 12 -0.76 4.25 2.68
C ALA A 12 -1.55 3.46 3.72
N GLU A 13 -2.49 4.13 4.38
CA GLU A 13 -3.52 3.45 5.16
C GLU A 13 -4.14 2.37 4.28
N VAL A 14 -3.99 1.12 4.72
CA VAL A 14 -4.69 0.00 4.09
C VAL A 14 -6.18 0.27 4.25
N PRO A 15 -6.96 0.27 3.16
CA PRO A 15 -8.38 0.56 3.26
C PRO A 15 -9.08 -0.43 4.19
N ASP A 16 -9.95 0.08 5.05
CA ASP A 16 -10.87 -0.77 5.81
C ASP A 16 -11.89 -1.40 4.85
N ALA A 17 -12.05 -2.72 4.97
CA ALA A 17 -13.02 -3.48 4.20
C ALA A 17 -14.46 -3.34 4.71
N ALA A 18 -14.66 -2.97 5.96
CA ALA A 18 -15.99 -2.95 6.58
C ALA A 18 -17.01 -2.05 5.84
N PRO A 19 -16.65 -0.84 5.36
CA PRO A 19 -17.55 -0.01 4.56
C PRO A 19 -17.98 -0.70 3.26
N ALA A 20 -17.03 -1.26 2.51
CA ALA A 20 -17.30 -1.95 1.25
C ALA A 20 -18.21 -3.17 1.44
N LEU A 21 -17.94 -4.00 2.44
CA LEU A 21 -18.77 -5.17 2.75
C LEU A 21 -20.19 -4.77 3.19
N THR A 22 -20.31 -3.71 3.99
CA THR A 22 -21.60 -3.18 4.44
C THR A 22 -22.43 -2.64 3.28
N ALA A 23 -21.78 -1.95 2.34
CA ALA A 23 -22.41 -1.40 1.15
C ALA A 23 -23.01 -2.50 0.26
N VAL A 24 -22.30 -3.61 0.07
CA VAL A 24 -22.83 -4.78 -0.65
C VAL A 24 -23.97 -5.44 0.11
N LYS A 25 -23.81 -5.68 1.41
CA LYS A 25 -24.84 -6.31 2.26
C LYS A 25 -26.17 -5.55 2.23
N THR A 26 -26.11 -4.22 2.18
CA THR A 26 -27.29 -3.34 2.20
C THR A 26 -27.70 -2.88 0.79
N CYS A 27 -27.04 -3.36 -0.26
CA CYS A 27 -27.20 -2.89 -1.63
C CYS A 27 -27.12 -1.35 -1.77
N ASN A 28 -26.30 -0.69 -0.95
CA ASN A 28 -26.12 0.76 -0.96
C ASN A 28 -25.39 1.20 -2.24
N ARG A 29 -26.16 1.60 -3.25
CA ARG A 29 -25.67 2.05 -4.55
C ARG A 29 -24.79 3.29 -4.46
N ALA A 30 -25.13 4.23 -3.59
CA ALA A 30 -24.40 5.49 -3.48
C ALA A 30 -22.98 5.21 -2.97
N GLU A 31 -22.86 4.40 -1.92
CA GLU A 31 -21.58 4.02 -1.33
C GLU A 31 -20.70 3.24 -2.33
N ILE A 32 -21.25 2.21 -3.00
CA ILE A 32 -20.50 1.44 -4.00
C ILE A 32 -20.02 2.34 -5.14
N LYS A 33 -20.84 3.32 -5.58
CA LYS A 33 -20.44 4.26 -6.63
C LYS A 33 -19.26 5.13 -6.19
N THR A 34 -19.29 5.66 -4.96
CA THR A 34 -18.20 6.46 -4.39
C THR A 34 -16.92 5.63 -4.29
N LEU A 35 -17.01 4.43 -3.71
CA LEU A 35 -15.87 3.54 -3.57
C LEU A 35 -15.23 3.22 -4.94
N ILE A 36 -16.05 2.96 -5.97
CA ILE A 36 -15.56 2.69 -7.34
C ILE A 36 -14.92 3.93 -7.97
N SER A 37 -15.45 5.14 -7.75
CA SER A 37 -14.88 6.35 -8.34
C SER A 37 -13.55 6.75 -7.72
N ASP A 38 -13.36 6.45 -6.45
CA ASP A 38 -12.19 6.89 -5.68
C ASP A 38 -11.01 5.93 -5.83
N GLU A 39 -11.29 4.64 -6.05
CA GLU A 39 -10.29 3.58 -6.12
C GLU A 39 -9.16 3.81 -7.16
N PRO A 40 -9.42 4.31 -8.39
CA PRO A 40 -8.33 4.60 -9.35
C PRO A 40 -7.33 5.63 -8.84
N HIS A 41 -7.80 6.66 -8.13
CA HIS A 41 -6.93 7.70 -7.58
C HIS A 41 -6.07 7.11 -6.46
N ARG A 42 -6.69 6.42 -5.51
CA ARG A 42 -6.01 5.73 -4.40
C ARG A 42 -4.94 4.76 -4.89
N ARG A 43 -5.26 3.92 -5.91
CA ARG A 43 -4.29 2.99 -6.52
C ARG A 43 -3.09 3.73 -7.13
N THR A 44 -3.33 4.91 -7.72
CA THR A 44 -2.26 5.73 -8.31
C THR A 44 -1.38 6.35 -7.24
N GLU A 45 -1.97 6.87 -6.16
CA GLU A 45 -1.24 7.42 -5.02
C GLU A 45 -0.37 6.36 -4.34
N PHE A 46 -0.93 5.17 -4.09
CA PHE A 46 -0.17 4.03 -3.58
C PHE A 46 1.00 3.69 -4.50
N ALA A 47 0.75 3.55 -5.80
CA ALA A 47 1.79 3.18 -6.76
C ALA A 47 2.91 4.22 -6.82
N ALA A 48 2.58 5.51 -6.78
CA ALA A 48 3.56 6.59 -6.75
C ALA A 48 4.42 6.55 -5.47
N ALA A 49 3.79 6.38 -4.30
CA ALA A 49 4.50 6.28 -3.02
C ALA A 49 5.41 5.03 -2.96
N ALA A 50 4.88 3.87 -3.37
CA ALA A 50 5.64 2.61 -3.38
C ALA A 50 6.83 2.66 -4.36
N TYR A 51 6.70 3.36 -5.48
CA TYR A 51 7.80 3.58 -6.41
C TYR A 51 8.85 4.53 -5.81
N ALA A 52 8.42 5.64 -5.21
CA ALA A 52 9.32 6.60 -4.58
C ALA A 52 10.19 5.95 -3.49
N GLU A 53 9.58 5.15 -2.60
CA GLU A 53 10.33 4.44 -1.55
C GLU A 53 11.29 3.40 -2.13
N GLN A 54 10.86 2.61 -3.12
CA GLN A 54 11.74 1.64 -3.77
C GLN A 54 12.97 2.31 -4.39
N ARG A 55 12.76 3.47 -5.02
CA ARG A 55 13.84 4.26 -5.61
C ARG A 55 14.78 4.79 -4.53
N ALA A 56 14.26 5.30 -3.42
CA ALA A 56 15.07 5.78 -2.30
C ALA A 56 15.95 4.65 -1.72
N ILE A 57 15.35 3.48 -1.42
CA ILE A 57 16.08 2.30 -0.94
C ILE A 57 17.19 1.91 -1.92
N ALA A 58 16.89 1.87 -3.23
CA ALA A 58 17.88 1.51 -4.24
C ALA A 58 19.05 2.50 -4.31
N GLN A 59 18.77 3.81 -4.23
CA GLN A 59 19.79 4.87 -4.25
C GLN A 59 20.67 4.84 -2.99
N GLU A 60 20.06 4.67 -1.82
CA GLU A 60 20.79 4.56 -0.54
C GLU A 60 21.66 3.31 -0.51
N ARG A 61 21.12 2.16 -0.95
CA ARG A 61 21.89 0.90 -1.04
C ARG A 61 23.08 1.04 -1.98
N ALA A 62 22.89 1.64 -3.17
CA ALA A 62 23.98 1.88 -4.12
C ALA A 62 25.08 2.77 -3.51
N THR A 63 24.69 3.82 -2.77
CA THR A 63 25.63 4.72 -2.09
C THR A 63 26.46 3.98 -1.04
N LEU A 64 25.82 3.18 -0.18
CA LEU A 64 26.50 2.39 0.85
C LEU A 64 27.48 1.38 0.24
N LEU A 65 27.07 0.68 -0.82
CA LEU A 65 27.91 -0.33 -1.48
C LEU A 65 29.07 0.28 -2.28
N SER A 66 28.95 1.53 -2.72
CA SER A 66 30.02 2.26 -3.39
C SER A 66 31.08 2.82 -2.44
N THR A 67 30.78 2.90 -1.14
CA THR A 67 31.67 3.45 -0.12
C THR A 67 32.54 2.34 0.48
N THR A 68 33.86 2.49 0.45
CA THR A 68 34.76 1.55 1.15
C THR A 68 34.79 1.90 2.64
N PRO A 69 34.32 1.02 3.54
CA PRO A 69 34.32 1.33 4.96
C PRO A 69 35.75 1.30 5.51
N SER A 70 36.16 2.38 6.19
CA SER A 70 37.48 2.45 6.84
C SER A 70 37.43 1.93 8.28
N GLY A 71 38.20 0.89 8.58
CA GLY A 71 38.31 0.32 9.92
C GLY A 71 37.06 -0.45 10.40
N ALA A 72 37.16 -1.07 11.58
CA ALA A 72 36.09 -1.90 12.14
C ALA A 72 34.80 -1.11 12.44
N SER A 73 34.92 0.14 12.89
CA SER A 73 33.77 1.01 13.15
C SER A 73 33.02 1.42 11.88
N GLY A 74 33.74 1.67 10.78
CA GLY A 74 33.14 1.94 9.47
C GLY A 74 32.38 0.74 8.92
N GLN A 75 32.94 -0.46 9.07
CA GLN A 75 32.26 -1.70 8.68
C GLN A 75 30.98 -1.92 9.50
N ALA A 76 31.05 -1.79 10.83
CA ALA A 76 29.87 -1.92 11.69
C ALA A 76 28.75 -0.93 11.30
N THR A 77 29.11 0.32 11.03
CA THR A 77 28.16 1.36 10.60
C THR A 77 27.48 0.99 9.27
N THR A 78 28.25 0.49 8.31
CA THR A 78 27.73 0.07 6.99
C THR A 78 26.77 -1.11 7.14
N THR A 79 27.12 -2.11 7.96
CA THR A 79 26.26 -3.26 8.25
C THR A 79 24.93 -2.83 8.89
N THR A 80 24.97 -1.93 9.87
CA THR A 80 23.75 -1.40 10.49
C THR A 80 22.88 -0.66 9.48
N ALA A 81 23.48 0.17 8.62
CA ALA A 81 22.73 0.91 7.60
C ALA A 81 22.07 -0.03 6.56
N LEU A 82 22.77 -1.08 6.12
CA LEU A 82 22.21 -2.09 5.23
C LEU A 82 21.03 -2.83 5.88
N ALA A 83 21.16 -3.21 7.15
CA ALA A 83 20.06 -3.85 7.89
C ALA A 83 18.82 -2.96 8.01
N GLN A 84 19.00 -1.64 8.15
CA GLN A 84 17.90 -0.68 8.15
C GLN A 84 17.21 -0.59 6.79
N LEU A 85 17.96 -0.62 5.68
CA LEU A 85 17.39 -0.66 4.33
C LEU A 85 16.62 -1.96 4.07
N ASP A 86 17.09 -3.08 4.58
CA ASP A 86 16.40 -4.36 4.45
C ASP A 86 15.09 -4.38 5.25
N ALA A 87 15.08 -3.78 6.45
CA ALA A 87 13.85 -3.59 7.22
C ALA A 87 12.83 -2.71 6.47
N ARG A 88 13.28 -1.60 5.85
CA ARG A 88 12.42 -0.74 5.02
C ARG A 88 11.88 -1.47 3.79
N GLN A 89 12.72 -2.25 3.10
CA GLN A 89 12.29 -3.05 1.96
C GLN A 89 11.19 -4.04 2.37
N LYS A 90 11.35 -4.71 3.51
CA LYS A 90 10.34 -5.63 4.03
C LYS A 90 9.01 -4.93 4.30
N LEU A 91 9.03 -3.76 4.95
CA LEU A 91 7.81 -2.97 5.19
C LEU A 91 7.11 -2.57 3.88
N LEU A 92 7.88 -2.17 2.86
CA LEU A 92 7.34 -1.85 1.54
C LEU A 92 6.72 -3.08 0.85
N ASP A 93 7.32 -4.25 1.01
CA ASP A 93 6.80 -5.49 0.43
C ASP A 93 5.53 -5.95 1.15
N ASP A 94 5.47 -5.83 2.48
CA ASP A 94 4.27 -6.09 3.27
C ASP A 94 3.12 -5.13 2.87
N ALA A 95 3.42 -3.86 2.63
CA ALA A 95 2.45 -2.89 2.14
C ALA A 95 1.92 -3.25 0.74
N ARG A 96 2.79 -3.67 -0.19
CA ARG A 96 2.40 -4.14 -1.53
C ARG A 96 1.54 -5.41 -1.47
N ALA A 97 1.87 -6.35 -0.60
CA ALA A 97 1.09 -7.56 -0.40
C ALA A 97 -0.32 -7.23 0.11
N THR A 98 -0.41 -6.28 1.03
CA THR A 98 -1.69 -5.84 1.58
C THR A 98 -2.52 -5.08 0.55
N GLU A 99 -1.90 -4.17 -0.21
CA GLU A 99 -2.56 -3.48 -1.34
C GLU A 99 -3.09 -4.48 -2.38
N LYS A 100 -2.31 -5.49 -2.73
CA LYS A 100 -2.78 -6.54 -3.64
C LYS A 100 -4.02 -7.24 -3.08
N SER A 101 -3.99 -7.61 -1.79
CA SER A 101 -5.11 -8.29 -1.13
C SER A 101 -6.37 -7.42 -1.09
N TRP A 102 -6.21 -6.11 -0.86
CA TRP A 102 -7.32 -5.16 -0.96
C TRP A 102 -7.92 -5.13 -2.36
N ARG A 103 -7.07 -5.04 -3.40
CA ARG A 103 -7.55 -4.98 -4.79
C ARG A 103 -8.33 -6.23 -5.18
N ASP A 104 -7.83 -7.40 -4.78
CA ASP A 104 -8.51 -8.67 -5.01
C ASP A 104 -9.88 -8.68 -4.29
N LEU A 105 -9.94 -8.27 -3.02
CA LEU A 105 -11.20 -8.15 -2.26
C LEU A 105 -12.18 -7.15 -2.90
N PHE A 106 -11.69 -5.99 -3.33
CA PHE A 106 -12.52 -4.95 -3.92
C PHE A 106 -13.19 -5.40 -5.21
N ASP A 107 -12.47 -6.17 -6.03
CA ASP A 107 -12.99 -6.73 -7.27
C ASP A 107 -14.10 -7.77 -6.97
N GLU A 108 -13.95 -8.59 -5.92
CA GLU A 108 -14.99 -9.52 -5.44
C GLU A 108 -16.23 -8.79 -4.90
N VAL A 109 -16.04 -7.74 -4.08
CA VAL A 109 -17.13 -6.87 -3.57
C VAL A 109 -17.93 -6.28 -4.73
N ARG A 110 -17.24 -5.80 -5.77
CA ARG A 110 -17.89 -5.26 -6.97
C ARG A 110 -18.68 -6.35 -7.70
N ALA A 111 -18.11 -7.53 -7.88
CA ALA A 111 -18.77 -8.65 -8.52
C ALA A 111 -20.05 -9.07 -7.77
N ASP A 112 -19.98 -9.19 -6.44
CA ASP A 112 -21.11 -9.52 -5.58
C ASP A 112 -22.24 -8.48 -5.69
N TYR A 113 -21.90 -7.18 -5.63
CA TYR A 113 -22.89 -6.11 -5.83
C TYR A 113 -23.58 -6.20 -7.20
N LEU A 114 -22.82 -6.41 -8.27
CA LEU A 114 -23.37 -6.52 -9.62
C LEU A 114 -24.31 -7.72 -9.72
N ALA A 115 -23.93 -8.87 -9.18
CA ALA A 115 -24.74 -10.09 -9.21
C ALA A 115 -26.03 -9.98 -8.39
N ASN A 116 -25.99 -9.33 -7.22
CA ASN A 116 -27.06 -9.44 -6.22
C ASN A 116 -27.90 -8.17 -6.00
N CYS A 117 -27.40 -6.99 -6.39
CA CYS A 117 -28.04 -5.70 -6.08
C CYS A 117 -28.51 -4.92 -7.32
N THR A 118 -28.03 -5.24 -8.52
CA THR A 118 -28.37 -4.49 -9.74
C THR A 118 -29.61 -5.01 -10.46
N THR A 119 -29.93 -6.30 -10.33
CA THR A 119 -31.24 -6.85 -10.71
C THR A 119 -32.24 -6.50 -9.60
N GLY A 120 -33.22 -5.64 -9.89
CA GLY A 120 -34.13 -4.99 -8.94
C GLY A 120 -35.02 -5.85 -8.02
N LYS A 121 -34.69 -7.12 -7.77
CA LYS A 121 -35.41 -7.99 -6.83
C LYS A 121 -35.17 -7.62 -5.36
N ARG A 122 -34.02 -7.05 -4.99
CA ARG A 122 -33.73 -6.63 -3.60
C ARG A 122 -34.08 -5.18 -3.28
N ASN A 123 -34.23 -4.34 -4.30
CA ASN A 123 -34.59 -2.92 -4.14
C ASN A 123 -36.11 -2.70 -3.97
N ALA A 124 -36.91 -3.77 -3.99
CA ALA A 124 -38.36 -3.73 -3.88
C ALA A 124 -38.88 -4.06 -2.47
N GLU A 125 -38.00 -4.39 -1.52
CA GLU A 125 -38.36 -4.83 -0.16
C GLU A 125 -37.93 -3.86 0.96
N ASN A 126 -37.55 -2.62 0.62
CA ASN A 126 -37.37 -1.53 1.60
C ASN A 126 -38.21 -0.31 1.21
#